data_AF-A0A1F4SNC0-F1
#
_entry.id   AF-A0A1F4SNC0-F1
#
_cell.length_a   1.000
_cell.length_b   1.000
_cell.length_c   1.000
_cell.angle_alpha   90.00
_cell.angle_beta   90.00
_cell.angle_gamma   90.00
#
_symmetry.space_group_name_H-M   'P 1'
#
loop_
_entity.id
_entity.type
_entity.pdbx_description
1 polymer ?
#
loop_
_entity_poly.entity_id
_entity_poly.type
_entity_poly.pdbx_seq_one_letter_code
_entity_poly.pdbx_strand_id
1 'polypeptide(L)'
;MSNFIASSEIFFKPFLQNLNPSLFQNIILGVLAIFIPFAIVFLTDILNSKQEKRSEFEKMVLSDEVFGAENVFWFSILGIGFFSFFHGTDISLSAKIASIFVAIILIVFFWKSFKKILRFSEGYKSEFEISFLKKISFSRFFRIKNKKNGEKILRAWNSFWSEKSVINERDFTNIFISHIDDAMNFGKFDLAVKLAKTYANNIENRDRSSMGYEILPKVFEWKEVLWNEQQLRQKSCDTEKRIQSFFSQKHFPTFRNGALKLYKAVNLKRERFGYWYYFGGNFFQAIVKVLLKDRDSSYQLFSSFRKHVEESEKKLDKIEAEKEKEKYCHYVASLFSSFCPTFFDEIDNAPSNHSIWQDDFPAEWKISMTNIKNRASNLVLDEFLKWSQNRIFKKGNISDFDKELTEVINGILPNVDGPLFTAFLMLYHSGAIKDALEKEPNFCISSNSVVSWSSSVEESKESMNKRFPEMMKSKEISQKEETIQIILKFFSSWLMLGKLYKLKTEIESDEIKKICEDSERKERYRKHFLELVELLILEVEKKHEKS
;
A
#
# COMPACT_ATOMS: atom_id res chain seq x y z
N MET A 1 -39.89 50.25 12.55
CA MET A 1 -38.43 50.43 12.31
C MET A 1 -38.01 51.90 12.42
N SER A 2 -38.72 52.84 11.79
CA SER A 2 -38.47 54.30 11.90
C SER A 2 -38.40 54.83 13.35
N ASN A 3 -39.39 54.52 14.20
CA ASN A 3 -39.40 54.99 15.59
C ASN A 3 -38.31 54.37 16.47
N PHE A 4 -37.85 53.16 16.16
CA PHE A 4 -36.75 52.51 16.88
C PHE A 4 -35.42 53.18 16.55
N ILE A 5 -35.21 53.53 15.27
CA ILE A 5 -34.03 54.27 14.81
C ILE A 5 -34.00 55.67 15.44
N ALA A 6 -35.11 56.41 15.41
CA ALA A 6 -35.20 57.75 15.99
C ALA A 6 -34.97 57.77 17.51
N SER A 7 -35.52 56.78 18.24
CA SER A 7 -35.31 56.64 19.68
C SER A 7 -33.86 56.28 20.03
N SER A 8 -33.25 55.36 19.27
CA SER A 8 -31.83 55.01 19.43
C SER A 8 -30.91 56.20 19.13
N GLU A 9 -31.26 57.04 18.16
CA GLU A 9 -30.48 58.22 17.79
C GLU A 9 -30.41 59.22 18.95
N ILE A 10 -31.54 59.50 19.61
CA ILE A 10 -31.58 60.43 20.76
C ILE A 10 -30.74 59.90 21.93
N PHE A 11 -30.81 58.59 22.20
CA PHE A 11 -30.05 57.97 23.30
C PHE A 11 -28.54 57.98 23.07
N PHE A 12 -28.09 57.68 21.84
CA PHE A 12 -26.66 57.59 21.54
C PHE A 12 -26.02 58.91 21.09
N LYS A 13 -26.81 59.95 20.77
CA LYS A 13 -26.31 61.24 20.26
C LYS A 13 -25.20 61.87 21.11
N PRO A 14 -25.30 61.94 22.46
CA PRO A 14 -24.24 62.54 23.28
C PRO A 14 -22.92 61.76 23.21
N PHE A 15 -23.00 60.43 23.10
CA PHE A 15 -21.84 59.56 22.96
C PHE A 15 -21.22 59.70 21.56
N LEU A 16 -22.05 59.68 20.52
CA LEU A 16 -21.60 59.78 19.13
C LEU A 16 -21.02 61.17 18.80
N GLN A 17 -21.50 62.24 19.43
CA GLN A 17 -20.95 63.58 19.23
C GLN A 17 -19.48 63.66 19.67
N ASN A 18 -19.12 62.99 20.76
CA ASN A 18 -17.75 63.00 21.32
C ASN A 18 -16.87 61.86 20.81
N LEU A 19 -17.43 60.87 20.13
CA LEU A 19 -16.67 59.76 19.57
C LEU A 19 -15.79 60.23 18.41
N ASN A 20 -14.49 60.03 18.56
CA ASN A 20 -13.50 60.18 17.49
C ASN A 20 -13.16 58.79 16.93
N PRO A 21 -13.59 58.44 15.71
CA PRO A 21 -13.30 57.13 15.10
C PRO A 21 -11.80 56.82 14.97
N SER A 22 -10.91 57.82 15.00
CA SER A 22 -9.46 57.60 15.02
C SER A 22 -9.00 56.84 16.27
N LEU A 23 -9.80 56.81 17.35
CA LEU A 23 -9.53 55.97 18.52
C LEU A 23 -9.58 54.48 18.19
N PHE A 24 -10.38 54.06 17.21
CA PHE A 24 -10.40 52.65 16.76
C PHE A 24 -9.11 52.25 16.06
N GLN A 25 -8.42 53.20 15.40
CA GLN A 25 -7.08 52.97 14.88
C GLN A 25 -6.11 52.65 16.03
N ASN A 26 -6.17 53.39 17.14
CA ASN A 26 -5.35 53.11 18.32
C ASN A 26 -5.70 51.75 18.96
N ILE A 27 -6.97 51.34 18.95
CA ILE A 27 -7.38 50.02 19.42
C ILE A 27 -6.80 48.92 18.53
N ILE A 28 -6.87 49.07 17.20
CA ILE A 28 -6.28 48.10 16.26
C ILE A 28 -4.77 48.03 16.43
N LEU A 29 -4.10 49.18 16.56
CA LEU A 29 -2.67 49.25 16.84
C LEU A 29 -2.33 48.62 18.19
N GLY A 30 -3.17 48.80 19.21
CA GLY A 30 -3.01 48.16 20.53
C GLY A 30 -3.16 46.65 20.45
N VAL A 31 -4.18 46.15 19.73
CA VAL A 31 -4.37 44.71 19.48
C VAL A 31 -3.16 44.15 18.73
N LEU A 32 -2.69 44.83 17.68
CA LEU A 32 -1.47 44.46 16.96
C LEU A 32 -0.24 44.48 17.86
N ALA A 33 -0.11 45.46 18.74
CA ALA A 33 0.99 45.56 19.69
C ALA A 33 0.98 44.45 20.74
N ILE A 34 -0.15 43.75 20.96
CA ILE A 34 -0.21 42.52 21.76
C ILE A 34 0.11 41.29 20.88
N PHE A 35 -0.45 41.25 19.67
CA PHE A 35 -0.26 40.14 18.73
C PHE A 35 1.18 40.03 18.24
N ILE A 36 1.88 41.13 17.99
CA ILE A 36 3.23 41.15 17.45
C ILE A 36 4.23 40.54 18.44
N PRO A 37 4.32 40.96 19.72
CA PRO A 37 5.16 40.30 20.71
C PRO A 37 4.79 38.84 20.91
N PHE A 38 3.50 38.49 20.89
CA PHE A 38 3.09 37.10 21.01
C PHE A 38 3.58 36.28 19.80
N ALA A 39 3.38 36.78 18.58
CA ALA A 39 3.90 36.16 17.37
C ALA A 39 5.43 36.11 17.36
N ILE A 40 6.12 37.15 17.83
CA ILE A 40 7.59 37.19 17.92
C ILE A 40 8.09 36.20 18.95
N VAL A 41 7.58 36.20 20.18
CA VAL A 41 7.97 35.24 21.25
C VAL A 41 7.76 33.83 20.75
N PHE A 42 6.63 33.58 20.09
CA PHE A 42 6.32 32.26 19.58
C PHE A 42 7.19 31.88 18.37
N LEU A 43 7.47 32.80 17.44
CA LEU A 43 8.42 32.60 16.34
C LEU A 43 9.87 32.46 16.84
N THR A 44 10.22 33.16 17.91
CA THR A 44 11.56 33.14 18.52
C THR A 44 11.75 31.84 19.29
N ASP A 45 10.75 31.37 20.02
CA ASP A 45 10.72 30.05 20.65
C ASP A 45 10.82 28.95 19.57
N ILE A 46 10.13 29.13 18.43
CA ILE A 46 10.25 28.28 17.24
C ILE A 46 11.66 28.29 16.61
N LEU A 47 12.38 29.42 16.65
CA LEU A 47 13.71 29.58 16.04
C LEU A 47 14.85 29.20 17.00
N ASN A 48 14.66 29.38 18.31
CA ASN A 48 15.69 29.25 19.33
C ASN A 48 15.54 28.00 20.22
N SER A 49 14.49 27.18 20.08
CA SER A 49 14.39 25.94 20.85
C SER A 49 15.53 24.97 20.49
N LYS A 50 16.55 24.93 21.35
CA LYS A 50 17.65 23.95 21.26
C LYS A 50 17.22 22.54 21.68
N GLN A 51 16.05 22.38 22.30
CA GLN A 51 15.70 21.17 23.04
C GLN A 51 14.65 20.26 22.38
N GLU A 52 13.93 20.73 21.36
CA GLU A 52 13.19 19.92 20.39
C GLU A 52 12.70 20.91 19.33
N LYS A 53 13.18 20.80 18.10
CA LYS A 53 12.77 21.72 17.03
C LYS A 53 11.30 21.45 16.75
N ARG A 54 10.42 22.41 17.09
CA ARG A 54 9.02 22.35 16.65
C ARG A 54 8.98 22.13 15.15
N SER A 55 8.12 21.22 14.73
CA SER A 55 8.11 20.76 13.35
C SER A 55 7.60 21.80 12.38
N GLU A 56 7.99 21.65 11.11
CA GLU A 56 7.48 22.49 10.03
C GLU A 56 5.95 22.41 9.94
N PHE A 57 5.37 21.24 10.22
CA PHE A 57 3.93 21.03 10.29
C PHE A 57 3.27 21.90 11.36
N GLU A 58 3.79 21.89 12.60
CA GLU A 58 3.23 22.71 13.68
C GLU A 58 3.28 24.20 13.29
N LYS A 59 4.38 24.66 12.70
CA LYS A 59 4.50 26.05 12.21
C LYS A 59 3.43 26.41 11.19
N MET A 60 3.11 25.50 10.27
CA MET A 60 2.05 25.69 9.28
C MET A 60 0.66 25.76 9.93
N VAL A 61 0.37 24.86 10.86
CA VAL A 61 -0.89 24.83 11.63
C VAL A 61 -1.08 26.13 12.42
N LEU A 62 -0.01 26.56 13.09
CA LEU A 62 0.01 27.79 13.86
C LEU A 62 -0.25 29.01 12.99
N SER A 63 0.51 29.18 11.90
CA SER A 63 0.35 30.30 10.97
C SER A 63 -1.06 30.39 10.39
N ASP A 64 -1.56 29.26 9.87
CA ASP A 64 -2.69 29.31 8.94
C ASP A 64 -4.03 28.96 9.58
N GLU A 65 -4.03 28.22 10.69
CA GLU A 65 -5.24 27.79 11.37
C GLU A 65 -5.43 28.47 12.73
N VAL A 66 -4.37 28.56 13.54
CA VAL A 66 -4.43 29.18 14.88
C VAL A 66 -4.41 30.70 14.78
N PHE A 67 -3.34 31.27 14.22
CA PHE A 67 -3.22 32.72 14.02
C PHE A 67 -4.14 33.21 12.90
N GLY A 68 -4.27 32.42 11.82
CA GLY A 68 -4.91 32.90 10.61
C GLY A 68 -4.20 34.13 10.07
N ALA A 69 -2.86 34.08 10.03
CA ALA A 69 -1.97 35.23 9.83
C ALA A 69 -2.34 36.06 8.60
N GLU A 70 -2.70 35.42 7.49
CA GLU A 70 -3.16 36.11 6.27
C GLU A 70 -4.40 36.97 6.54
N ASN A 71 -5.40 36.44 7.24
CA ASN A 71 -6.61 37.19 7.55
C ASN A 71 -6.33 38.32 8.55
N VAL A 72 -5.61 38.01 9.65
CA VAL A 72 -5.26 39.01 10.66
C VAL A 72 -4.49 40.17 10.01
N PHE A 73 -3.55 39.87 9.13
CA PHE A 73 -2.79 40.86 8.38
C PHE A 73 -3.68 41.73 7.49
N TRP A 74 -4.50 41.13 6.62
CA TRP A 74 -5.36 41.89 5.71
C TRP A 74 -6.44 42.69 6.44
N PHE A 75 -7.08 42.13 7.47
CA PHE A 75 -8.06 42.88 8.27
C PHE A 75 -7.41 44.01 9.06
N SER A 76 -6.17 43.85 9.48
CA SER A 76 -5.41 44.93 10.13
C SER A 76 -5.09 46.06 9.16
N ILE A 77 -4.60 45.75 7.95
CA ILE A 77 -4.34 46.75 6.91
C ILE A 77 -5.62 47.46 6.51
N LEU A 78 -6.69 46.70 6.25
CA LEU A 78 -8.00 47.26 5.90
C LEU A 78 -8.54 48.13 7.03
N GLY A 79 -8.41 47.70 8.29
CA GLY A 79 -8.82 48.47 9.45
C GLY A 79 -8.03 49.78 9.58
N ILE A 80 -6.70 49.73 9.56
CA ILE A 80 -5.84 50.91 9.65
C ILE A 80 -6.15 51.88 8.50
N GLY A 81 -6.22 51.37 7.27
CA GLY A 81 -6.57 52.18 6.10
C GLY A 81 -7.95 52.81 6.22
N PHE A 82 -8.97 52.01 6.56
CA PHE A 82 -10.35 52.49 6.72
C PHE A 82 -10.48 53.58 7.79
N PHE A 83 -9.90 53.38 8.98
CA PHE A 83 -10.00 54.35 10.07
C PHE A 83 -9.16 55.61 9.84
N SER A 84 -8.11 55.54 9.01
CA SER A 84 -7.29 56.72 8.68
C SER A 84 -8.06 57.82 7.93
N PHE A 85 -9.16 57.47 7.24
CA PHE A 85 -10.03 58.45 6.55
C PHE A 85 -10.95 59.22 7.49
N PHE A 86 -11.04 58.82 8.76
CA PHE A 86 -11.94 59.43 9.75
C PHE A 86 -11.18 60.28 10.77
N HIS A 87 -10.43 61.28 10.29
CA HIS A 87 -9.71 62.22 11.13
C HIS A 87 -10.48 63.53 11.34
N GLY A 88 -10.61 63.98 12.58
CA GLY A 88 -11.28 65.24 12.95
C GLY A 88 -12.66 65.07 13.62
N THR A 89 -13.20 66.16 14.16
CA THR A 89 -14.50 66.17 14.87
C THR A 89 -15.70 66.23 13.91
N ASP A 90 -15.49 66.67 12.67
CA ASP A 90 -16.55 67.02 11.72
C ASP A 90 -16.98 65.84 10.84
N ILE A 91 -17.08 64.66 11.45
CA ILE A 91 -17.51 63.43 10.78
C ILE A 91 -19.03 63.30 10.93
N SER A 92 -19.71 63.00 9.82
CA SER A 92 -21.16 62.79 9.84
C SER A 92 -21.57 61.69 10.81
N LEU A 93 -22.75 61.81 11.42
CA LEU A 93 -23.26 60.84 12.38
C LEU A 93 -23.32 59.42 11.78
N SER A 94 -23.71 59.32 10.51
CA SER A 94 -23.77 58.05 9.76
C SER A 94 -22.40 57.39 9.61
N ALA A 95 -21.35 58.18 9.31
CA ALA A 95 -19.98 57.69 9.24
C ALA A 95 -19.48 57.18 10.60
N LYS A 96 -19.82 57.87 11.71
CA LYS A 96 -19.49 57.41 13.06
C LYS A 96 -20.14 56.06 13.39
N ILE A 97 -21.43 55.90 13.07
CA ILE A 97 -22.15 54.62 13.27
C ILE A 97 -21.52 53.49 12.43
N ALA A 98 -21.23 53.76 11.15
CA ALA A 98 -20.55 52.79 10.28
C ALA A 98 -19.18 52.40 10.83
N SER A 99 -18.41 53.36 11.36
CA SER A 99 -17.10 53.14 11.95
C SER A 99 -17.16 52.22 13.19
N ILE A 100 -18.16 52.41 14.07
CA ILE A 100 -18.40 51.54 15.22
C ILE A 100 -18.73 50.12 14.76
N PHE A 101 -19.59 49.98 13.75
CA PHE A 101 -19.97 48.67 13.24
C PHE A 101 -18.77 47.91 12.65
N VAL A 102 -17.94 48.58 11.85
CA VAL A 102 -16.69 48.00 11.32
C VAL A 102 -15.72 47.65 12.45
N ALA A 103 -15.60 48.51 13.47
CA ALA A 103 -14.75 48.23 14.63
C ALA A 103 -15.20 46.98 15.39
N ILE A 104 -16.51 46.81 15.62
CA ILE A 104 -17.07 45.62 16.26
C ILE A 104 -16.77 44.36 15.43
N ILE A 105 -16.94 44.42 14.10
CA ILE A 105 -16.61 43.30 13.20
C ILE A 105 -15.14 42.91 13.34
N LEU A 106 -14.23 43.89 13.31
CA LEU A 106 -12.79 43.64 13.45
C LEU A 106 -12.44 43.07 14.83
N ILE A 107 -13.01 43.60 15.92
CA ILE A 107 -12.81 43.09 17.28
C ILE A 107 -13.27 41.63 17.38
N VAL A 108 -14.47 41.30 16.87
CA VAL A 108 -14.97 39.92 16.86
C VAL A 108 -14.04 39.00 16.06
N PHE A 109 -13.50 39.50 14.94
CA PHE A 109 -12.56 38.75 14.12
C PHE A 109 -11.24 38.47 14.84
N PHE A 110 -10.62 39.48 15.46
CA PHE A 110 -9.38 39.33 16.23
C PHE A 110 -9.59 38.47 17.47
N TRP A 111 -10.71 38.64 18.18
CA TRP A 111 -11.08 37.85 19.34
C TRP A 111 -11.18 36.35 19.01
N LYS A 112 -11.73 36.01 17.83
CA LYS A 112 -11.79 34.62 17.37
C LYS A 112 -10.40 34.00 17.24
N SER A 113 -9.44 34.75 16.69
CA SER A 113 -8.05 34.29 16.54
C SER A 113 -7.36 34.14 17.90
N PHE A 114 -7.58 35.09 18.80
CA PHE A 114 -7.08 35.01 20.18
C PHE A 114 -7.63 33.79 20.92
N LYS A 115 -8.93 33.51 20.81
CA LYS A 115 -9.55 32.31 21.41
C LYS A 115 -8.94 31.02 20.87
N LYS A 116 -8.57 30.97 19.58
CA LYS A 116 -7.88 29.80 19.00
C LYS A 116 -6.50 29.61 19.60
N ILE A 117 -5.74 30.69 19.77
CA ILE A 117 -4.41 30.65 20.41
C ILE A 117 -4.51 30.10 21.83
N LEU A 118 -5.47 30.61 22.63
CA LEU A 118 -5.68 30.12 23.99
C LEU A 118 -5.99 28.62 24.00
N ARG A 119 -6.96 28.16 23.20
CA ARG A 119 -7.28 26.72 23.11
C ARG A 119 -6.09 25.89 22.63
N PHE A 120 -5.29 26.40 21.70
CA PHE A 120 -4.08 25.69 21.27
C PHE A 120 -3.09 25.55 22.44
N SER A 121 -2.88 26.61 23.23
CA SER A 121 -2.01 26.57 24.41
C SER A 121 -2.54 25.70 25.56
N GLU A 122 -3.86 25.51 25.64
CA GLU A 122 -4.52 24.62 26.61
C GLU A 122 -4.34 23.13 26.27
N GLY A 123 -3.68 22.79 25.15
CA GLY A 123 -3.39 21.41 24.77
C GLY A 123 -4.32 20.83 23.69
N TYR A 124 -5.26 21.60 23.14
CA TYR A 124 -6.13 21.16 22.03
C TYR A 124 -5.42 21.16 20.66
N LYS A 125 -4.10 20.85 20.62
CA LYS A 125 -3.25 20.92 19.42
C LYS A 125 -3.81 20.07 18.27
N SER A 126 -4.21 18.83 18.55
CA SER A 126 -4.72 17.90 17.53
C SER A 126 -5.99 18.39 16.81
N GLU A 127 -6.88 19.10 17.51
CA GLU A 127 -8.08 19.68 16.88
C GLU A 127 -7.71 20.67 15.77
N PHE A 128 -6.68 21.50 16.01
CA PHE A 128 -6.20 22.47 15.04
C PHE A 128 -5.42 21.82 13.91
N GLU A 129 -4.64 20.78 14.18
CA GLU A 129 -3.93 20.01 13.15
C GLU A 129 -4.91 19.31 12.19
N ILE A 130 -5.93 18.65 12.74
CA ILE A 130 -7.03 18.02 11.99
C ILE A 130 -7.77 19.08 11.16
N SER A 131 -8.12 20.22 11.78
CA SER A 131 -8.81 21.31 11.11
C SER A 131 -7.99 21.89 9.96
N PHE A 132 -6.69 22.12 10.18
CA PHE A 132 -5.75 22.60 9.18
C PHE A 132 -5.66 21.63 7.99
N LEU A 133 -5.47 20.34 8.26
CA LEU A 133 -5.36 19.31 7.22
C LEU A 133 -6.65 19.21 6.40
N LYS A 134 -7.83 19.23 7.03
CA LYS A 134 -9.13 19.23 6.32
C LYS A 134 -9.30 20.46 5.43
N LYS A 135 -8.78 21.62 5.86
CA LYS A 135 -8.90 22.91 5.14
C LYS A 135 -8.00 23.01 3.90
N ILE A 136 -6.87 22.30 3.85
CA ILE A 136 -5.93 22.36 2.72
C ILE A 136 -6.34 21.48 1.51
N SER A 137 -7.58 20.98 1.48
CA SER A 137 -8.14 20.14 0.41
C SER A 137 -8.21 20.82 -0.97
N PHE A 138 -8.47 20.00 -1.99
CA PHE A 138 -8.62 20.47 -3.37
C PHE A 138 -9.99 21.08 -3.61
N SER A 139 -10.03 22.23 -4.29
CA SER A 139 -11.29 22.87 -4.69
C SER A 139 -11.59 22.61 -6.16
N ARG A 140 -12.86 22.36 -6.51
CA ARG A 140 -13.25 22.15 -7.92
C ARG A 140 -13.06 23.37 -8.80
N PHE A 141 -13.19 24.58 -8.26
CA PHE A 141 -13.30 25.82 -9.03
C PHE A 141 -11.96 26.50 -9.38
N PHE A 142 -10.88 26.30 -8.61
CA PHE A 142 -9.66 27.11 -8.76
C PHE A 142 -8.40 26.28 -9.08
N ARG A 143 -8.07 26.16 -10.39
CA ARG A 143 -6.88 25.40 -10.85
C ARG A 143 -5.54 25.92 -10.27
N ILE A 144 -5.36 27.24 -10.19
CA ILE A 144 -4.13 27.85 -9.66
C ILE A 144 -3.99 27.56 -8.16
N LYS A 145 -5.09 27.69 -7.41
CA LYS A 145 -5.16 27.38 -5.97
C LYS A 145 -4.79 25.91 -5.71
N ASN A 146 -5.26 25.00 -6.56
CA ASN A 146 -4.96 23.57 -6.43
C ASN A 146 -3.46 23.25 -6.59
N LYS A 147 -2.69 24.00 -7.39
CA LYS A 147 -1.22 23.77 -7.49
C LYS A 147 -0.53 24.12 -6.17
N LYS A 148 -0.81 25.31 -5.62
CA LYS A 148 -0.26 25.75 -4.33
C LYS A 148 -0.69 24.83 -3.18
N ASN A 149 -1.96 24.41 -3.18
CA ASN A 149 -2.47 23.47 -2.18
C ASN A 149 -1.77 22.12 -2.26
N GLY A 150 -1.51 21.58 -3.46
CA GLY A 150 -0.81 20.30 -3.61
C GLY A 150 0.60 20.29 -3.00
N GLU A 151 1.38 21.35 -3.23
CA GLU A 151 2.71 21.51 -2.61
C GLU A 151 2.61 21.67 -1.08
N LYS A 152 1.60 22.41 -0.62
CA LYS A 152 1.33 22.60 0.81
C LYS A 152 0.91 21.31 1.52
N ILE A 153 0.03 20.51 0.90
CA ILE A 153 -0.38 19.18 1.40
C ILE A 153 0.83 18.26 1.51
N LEU A 154 1.68 18.21 0.47
CA LEU A 154 2.87 17.36 0.49
C LEU A 154 3.84 17.76 1.59
N ARG A 155 4.11 19.06 1.75
CA ARG A 155 4.97 19.59 2.81
C ARG A 155 4.40 19.28 4.20
N ALA A 156 3.10 19.50 4.40
CA ALA A 156 2.42 19.22 5.65
C ALA A 156 2.55 17.74 6.05
N TRP A 157 2.24 16.82 5.14
CA TRP A 157 2.37 15.39 5.41
C TRP A 157 3.82 14.93 5.56
N ASN A 158 4.75 15.50 4.80
CA ASN A 158 6.17 15.14 4.94
C ASN A 158 6.73 15.52 6.30
N SER A 159 6.35 16.69 6.82
CA SER A 159 6.71 17.04 8.20
C SER A 159 5.94 16.17 9.20
N PHE A 160 4.61 16.09 9.11
CA PHE A 160 3.81 15.33 10.07
C PHE A 160 4.25 13.86 10.20
N TRP A 161 4.46 13.18 9.06
CA TRP A 161 4.91 11.79 9.05
C TRP A 161 6.39 11.61 9.40
N SER A 162 7.19 12.67 9.50
CA SER A 162 8.57 12.52 10.00
C SER A 162 8.63 12.41 11.53
N GLU A 163 7.57 12.82 12.23
CA GLU A 163 7.47 12.78 13.68
C GLU A 163 6.75 11.53 14.17
N LYS A 164 7.18 10.97 15.31
CA LYS A 164 6.44 9.91 15.96
C LYS A 164 5.19 10.51 16.60
N SER A 165 4.00 10.07 16.16
CA SER A 165 2.74 10.54 16.74
C SER A 165 2.56 9.92 18.13
N VAL A 166 2.21 10.76 19.10
CA VAL A 166 1.76 10.33 20.44
C VAL A 166 0.24 10.12 20.48
N ILE A 167 -0.46 10.56 19.43
CA ILE A 167 -1.92 10.67 19.36
C ILE A 167 -2.48 9.55 18.47
N ASN A 168 -3.74 9.17 18.72
CA ASN A 168 -4.52 8.31 17.84
C ASN A 168 -4.44 8.81 16.38
N GLU A 169 -3.77 8.03 15.52
CA GLU A 169 -3.50 8.42 14.13
C GLU A 169 -4.73 8.26 13.23
N ARG A 170 -5.81 7.65 13.69
CA ARG A 170 -6.98 7.30 12.86
C ARG A 170 -7.57 8.49 12.10
N ASP A 171 -7.79 9.61 12.78
CA ASP A 171 -8.33 10.82 12.13
C ASP A 171 -7.37 11.37 11.06
N PHE A 172 -6.06 11.31 11.33
CA PHE A 172 -5.03 11.75 10.39
C PHE A 172 -4.94 10.80 9.19
N THR A 173 -4.99 9.49 9.41
CA THR A 173 -5.03 8.46 8.36
C THR A 173 -6.21 8.68 7.43
N ASN A 174 -7.41 8.92 7.98
CA ASN A 174 -8.60 9.21 7.17
C ASN A 174 -8.48 10.50 6.35
N ILE A 175 -7.87 11.56 6.89
CA ILE A 175 -7.62 12.80 6.13
C ILE A 175 -6.55 12.57 5.05
N PHE A 176 -5.52 11.76 5.34
CA PHE A 176 -4.49 11.40 4.38
C PHE A 176 -5.06 10.61 3.20
N ILE A 177 -5.90 9.61 3.49
CA ILE A 177 -6.66 8.85 2.49
C ILE A 177 -7.49 9.81 1.63
N SER A 178 -8.24 10.72 2.25
CA SER A 178 -9.04 11.73 1.52
C SER A 178 -8.19 12.62 0.62
N HIS A 179 -6.97 12.99 1.03
CA HIS A 179 -6.06 13.77 0.19
C HIS A 179 -5.52 12.98 -1.01
N ILE A 180 -5.29 11.67 -0.87
CA ILE A 180 -4.96 10.81 -2.01
C ILE A 180 -6.17 10.64 -2.93
N ASP A 181 -7.35 10.36 -2.38
CA ASP A 181 -8.61 10.24 -3.13
C ASP A 181 -8.89 11.50 -3.94
N ASP A 182 -8.78 12.69 -3.32
CA ASP A 182 -8.91 13.96 -4.02
C ASP A 182 -7.87 14.10 -5.12
N ALA A 183 -6.59 13.81 -4.83
CA ALA A 183 -5.54 13.88 -5.84
C ALA A 183 -5.84 12.96 -7.04
N MET A 184 -6.39 11.76 -6.83
CA MET A 184 -6.82 10.87 -7.92
C MET A 184 -8.02 11.43 -8.68
N ASN A 185 -9.06 11.88 -7.96
CA ASN A 185 -10.27 12.46 -8.53
C ASN A 185 -10.00 13.71 -9.39
N PHE A 186 -8.99 14.51 -9.02
CA PHE A 186 -8.55 15.68 -9.78
C PHE A 186 -7.49 15.37 -10.86
N GLY A 187 -7.17 14.09 -11.10
CA GLY A 187 -6.17 13.65 -12.07
C GLY A 187 -4.74 14.07 -11.72
N LYS A 188 -4.47 14.36 -10.44
CA LYS A 188 -3.17 14.73 -9.86
C LYS A 188 -2.41 13.51 -9.35
N PHE A 189 -2.32 12.46 -10.17
CA PHE A 189 -1.69 11.18 -9.79
C PHE A 189 -0.24 11.30 -9.30
N ASP A 190 0.51 12.29 -9.79
CA ASP A 190 1.86 12.58 -9.28
C ASP A 190 1.88 12.93 -7.79
N LEU A 191 0.91 13.72 -7.36
CA LEU A 191 0.80 14.09 -5.97
C LEU A 191 0.38 12.88 -5.15
N ALA A 192 -0.60 12.09 -5.61
CA ALA A 192 -1.01 10.85 -4.94
C ALA A 192 0.20 9.93 -4.70
N VAL A 193 1.07 9.75 -5.70
CA VAL A 193 2.29 8.95 -5.56
C VAL A 193 3.31 9.58 -4.62
N LYS A 194 3.52 10.91 -4.68
CA LYS A 194 4.40 11.61 -3.73
C LYS A 194 3.91 11.49 -2.29
N LEU A 195 2.60 11.56 -2.08
CA LEU A 195 1.97 11.36 -0.77
C LEU A 195 2.16 9.92 -0.28
N ALA A 196 1.85 8.93 -1.10
CA ALA A 196 2.07 7.53 -0.78
C ALA A 196 3.56 7.23 -0.50
N LYS A 197 4.50 7.86 -1.22
CA LYS A 197 5.94 7.76 -0.94
C LYS A 197 6.35 8.40 0.37
N THR A 198 5.75 9.54 0.69
CA THR A 198 5.97 10.21 1.98
C THR A 198 5.54 9.32 3.14
N TYR A 199 4.39 8.66 3.01
CA TYR A 199 3.92 7.69 4.01
C TYR A 199 4.82 6.45 4.06
N ALA A 200 5.14 5.84 2.92
CA ALA A 200 5.99 4.66 2.83
C ALA A 200 7.38 4.87 3.43
N ASN A 201 7.99 6.04 3.25
CA ASN A 201 9.29 6.37 3.83
C ASN A 201 9.27 6.45 5.37
N ASN A 202 8.09 6.65 5.97
CA ASN A 202 7.91 6.84 7.40
C ASN A 202 7.04 5.74 8.03
N ILE A 203 6.82 4.65 7.30
CA ILE A 203 5.82 3.62 7.60
C ILE A 203 6.09 2.88 8.91
N GLU A 204 7.35 2.71 9.29
CA GLU A 204 7.79 2.07 10.53
C GLU A 204 7.35 2.83 11.79
N ASN A 205 7.10 4.14 11.67
CA ASN A 205 6.70 5.01 12.77
C ASN A 205 5.17 5.16 12.87
N ARG A 206 4.40 4.50 12.00
CA ARG A 206 2.94 4.66 11.92
C ARG A 206 2.19 3.57 12.69
N ASP A 207 0.97 3.90 13.05
CA ASP A 207 0.04 2.96 13.66
C ASP A 207 -0.28 1.81 12.69
N ARG A 208 0.07 0.59 13.10
CA ARG A 208 -0.13 -0.62 12.29
C ARG A 208 -1.61 -0.97 12.14
N SER A 209 -2.43 -0.67 13.14
CA SER A 209 -3.87 -0.92 13.12
C SER A 209 -4.56 -0.07 12.04
N SER A 210 -4.30 1.24 12.02
CA SER A 210 -4.79 2.14 10.97
C SER A 210 -4.26 1.75 9.59
N MET A 211 -3.03 1.24 9.52
CA MET A 211 -2.45 0.76 8.26
C MET A 211 -3.20 -0.46 7.71
N GLY A 212 -3.49 -1.46 8.55
CA GLY A 212 -4.21 -2.67 8.15
C GLY A 212 -5.70 -2.44 7.86
N TYR A 213 -6.39 -1.64 8.68
CA TYR A 213 -7.84 -1.43 8.53
C TYR A 213 -8.23 -0.30 7.57
N GLU A 214 -7.43 0.77 7.45
CA GLU A 214 -7.82 1.95 6.66
C GLU A 214 -6.98 2.10 5.38
N ILE A 215 -5.65 1.97 5.48
CA ILE A 215 -4.76 2.19 4.33
C ILE A 215 -4.76 1.00 3.37
N LEU A 216 -4.62 -0.23 3.87
CA LEU A 216 -4.48 -1.41 3.02
C LEU A 216 -5.69 -1.63 2.08
N PRO A 217 -6.96 -1.56 2.53
CA PRO A 217 -8.10 -1.61 1.63
C PRO A 217 -8.06 -0.51 0.56
N LYS A 218 -7.68 0.70 0.96
CA LYS A 218 -7.54 1.84 0.03
C LYS A 218 -6.45 1.64 -0.99
N VAL A 219 -5.34 0.99 -0.66
CA VAL A 219 -4.29 0.63 -1.63
C VAL A 219 -4.83 -0.26 -2.74
N PHE A 220 -5.71 -1.20 -2.41
CA PHE A 220 -6.37 -2.04 -3.41
C PHE A 220 -7.33 -1.24 -4.29
N GLU A 221 -8.16 -0.37 -3.69
CA GLU A 221 -9.05 0.55 -4.44
C GLU A 221 -8.25 1.45 -5.39
N TRP A 222 -7.18 2.09 -4.89
CA TRP A 222 -6.29 2.95 -5.65
C TRP A 222 -5.61 2.21 -6.79
N LYS A 223 -5.14 0.98 -6.56
CA LYS A 223 -4.53 0.15 -7.59
C LYS A 223 -5.53 -0.16 -8.70
N GLU A 224 -6.77 -0.54 -8.36
CA GLU A 224 -7.81 -0.85 -9.34
C GLU A 224 -8.20 0.39 -10.17
N VAL A 225 -8.41 1.54 -9.51
CA VAL A 225 -8.73 2.82 -10.18
C VAL A 225 -7.63 3.20 -11.18
N LEU A 226 -6.37 3.14 -10.76
CA LEU A 226 -5.24 3.48 -11.62
C LEU A 226 -5.05 2.47 -12.76
N TRP A 227 -5.32 1.19 -12.52
CA TRP A 227 -5.30 0.15 -13.56
C TRP A 227 -6.40 0.38 -14.60
N ASN A 228 -7.63 0.66 -14.18
CA ASN A 228 -8.75 1.00 -15.07
C ASN A 228 -8.45 2.22 -15.94
N GLU A 229 -7.89 3.29 -15.34
CA GLU A 229 -7.43 4.47 -16.07
C GLU A 229 -6.35 4.12 -17.10
N GLN A 230 -5.43 3.20 -16.80
CA GLN A 230 -4.45 2.72 -17.76
C GLN A 230 -5.09 1.94 -18.91
N GLN A 231 -6.08 1.08 -18.63
CA GLN A 231 -6.79 0.34 -19.68
C GLN A 231 -7.56 1.26 -20.62
N LEU A 232 -8.22 2.29 -20.08
CA LEU A 232 -8.86 3.33 -20.88
C LEU A 232 -7.84 4.07 -21.76
N ARG A 233 -6.64 4.33 -21.25
CA ARG A 233 -5.55 4.92 -22.05
C ARG A 233 -5.04 3.98 -23.14
N GLN A 234 -4.88 2.69 -22.87
CA GLN A 234 -4.49 1.73 -23.90
C GLN A 234 -5.53 1.68 -25.03
N LYS A 235 -6.83 1.62 -24.70
CA LYS A 235 -7.92 1.73 -25.67
C LYS A 235 -7.85 3.04 -26.47
N SER A 236 -7.46 4.14 -25.82
CA SER A 236 -7.18 5.43 -26.46
C SER A 236 -6.01 5.30 -27.46
N CYS A 237 -4.86 4.74 -27.06
CA CYS A 237 -3.69 4.61 -27.95
C CYS A 237 -3.99 3.74 -29.17
N ASP A 238 -4.75 2.66 -28.99
CA ASP A 238 -5.20 1.81 -30.09
C ASP A 238 -6.13 2.59 -31.05
N THR A 239 -6.99 3.47 -30.52
CA THR A 239 -7.80 4.40 -31.33
C THR A 239 -6.92 5.40 -32.10
N GLU A 240 -5.86 5.93 -31.48
CA GLU A 240 -4.91 6.81 -32.18
C GLU A 240 -4.23 6.09 -33.35
N LYS A 241 -3.76 4.85 -33.12
CA LYS A 241 -3.18 3.99 -34.16
C LYS A 241 -4.18 3.70 -35.27
N ARG A 242 -5.45 3.44 -34.93
CA ARG A 242 -6.53 3.28 -35.92
C ARG A 242 -6.74 4.55 -36.73
N ILE A 243 -6.81 5.73 -36.12
CA ILE A 243 -6.91 7.00 -36.85
C ILE A 243 -5.71 7.16 -37.80
N GLN A 244 -4.51 6.81 -37.35
CA GLN A 244 -3.31 6.83 -38.19
C GLN A 244 -3.37 5.85 -39.35
N SER A 245 -4.00 4.67 -39.19
CA SER A 245 -4.14 3.66 -40.25
C SER A 245 -5.32 3.91 -41.19
N PHE A 246 -6.41 4.50 -40.71
CA PHE A 246 -7.62 4.78 -41.50
C PHE A 246 -7.43 5.95 -42.47
N PHE A 247 -6.72 7.00 -42.06
CA PHE A 247 -6.45 8.14 -42.94
C PHE A 247 -5.11 7.95 -43.64
N SER A 248 -5.17 7.56 -44.93
CA SER A 248 -3.99 7.47 -45.78
C SER A 248 -3.18 8.77 -45.71
N GLN A 249 -1.90 8.63 -45.34
CA GLN A 249 -0.94 9.73 -45.30
C GLN A 249 -0.85 10.47 -46.64
N LYS A 250 -1.14 9.76 -47.74
CA LYS A 250 -1.07 10.26 -49.11
C LYS A 250 -2.29 11.09 -49.51
N HIS A 251 -3.46 10.81 -48.95
CA HIS A 251 -4.72 11.39 -49.46
C HIS A 251 -5.30 12.48 -48.57
N PHE A 252 -5.09 12.44 -47.24
CA PHE A 252 -5.67 13.43 -46.32
C PHE A 252 -4.73 13.85 -45.17
N PRO A 253 -3.52 14.39 -45.47
CA PRO A 253 -2.53 14.73 -44.46
C PRO A 253 -3.01 15.82 -43.49
N THR A 254 -3.70 16.85 -43.99
CA THR A 254 -4.19 17.97 -43.17
C THR A 254 -5.29 17.54 -42.20
N PHE A 255 -6.22 16.69 -42.64
CA PHE A 255 -7.28 16.15 -41.80
C PHE A 255 -6.72 15.20 -40.74
N ARG A 256 -5.81 14.29 -41.13
CA ARG A 256 -5.12 13.40 -40.17
C ARG A 256 -4.38 14.20 -39.11
N ASN A 257 -3.65 15.25 -39.51
CA ASN A 257 -2.93 16.11 -38.56
C ASN A 257 -3.88 16.91 -37.67
N GLY A 258 -5.01 17.39 -38.20
CA GLY A 258 -6.04 18.07 -37.41
C GLY A 258 -6.71 17.16 -36.39
N ALA A 259 -7.11 15.95 -36.81
CA ALA A 259 -7.69 14.93 -35.96
C ALA A 259 -6.70 14.48 -34.87
N LEU A 260 -5.43 14.22 -35.24
CA LEU A 260 -4.37 13.89 -34.26
C LEU A 260 -4.07 15.05 -33.32
N LYS A 261 -4.08 16.31 -33.79
CA LYS A 261 -3.84 17.48 -32.93
C LYS A 261 -4.98 17.70 -31.95
N LEU A 262 -6.23 17.58 -32.37
CA LEU A 262 -7.40 17.62 -31.49
C LEU A 262 -7.37 16.47 -30.50
N TYR A 263 -7.12 15.26 -30.99
CA TYR A 263 -7.03 14.05 -30.16
C TYR A 263 -5.91 14.15 -29.11
N LYS A 264 -4.72 14.61 -29.52
CA LYS A 264 -3.60 14.88 -28.62
C LYS A 264 -3.93 16.02 -27.67
N ALA A 265 -4.55 17.12 -28.10
CA ALA A 265 -4.92 18.23 -27.20
C ALA A 265 -5.89 17.78 -26.10
N VAL A 266 -6.81 16.86 -26.41
CA VAL A 266 -7.71 16.25 -25.44
C VAL A 266 -6.97 15.25 -24.53
N ASN A 267 -5.95 14.54 -25.04
CA ASN A 267 -5.21 13.50 -24.31
C ASN A 267 -3.85 13.92 -23.71
N LEU A 268 -3.36 15.15 -23.95
CA LEU A 268 -2.00 15.64 -23.66
C LEU A 268 -1.67 15.72 -22.16
N LYS A 269 -2.66 15.60 -21.27
CA LYS A 269 -2.44 15.59 -19.81
C LYS A 269 -2.08 14.21 -19.23
N ARG A 270 -1.86 13.19 -20.07
CA ARG A 270 -1.77 11.77 -19.66
C ARG A 270 -0.36 11.16 -19.67
N GLU A 271 0.70 11.97 -19.78
CA GLU A 271 2.11 11.53 -19.96
C GLU A 271 2.81 10.85 -18.76
N ARG A 272 2.08 10.26 -17.80
CA ARG A 272 2.75 9.63 -16.66
C ARG A 272 2.28 8.19 -16.51
N PHE A 273 3.10 7.31 -17.09
CA PHE A 273 3.01 5.86 -17.08
C PHE A 273 3.69 5.33 -15.81
N GLY A 274 3.10 4.34 -15.14
CA GLY A 274 3.74 3.64 -13.99
C GLY A 274 3.19 3.95 -12.59
N TYR A 275 2.15 4.79 -12.43
CA TYR A 275 1.64 5.11 -11.09
C TYR A 275 0.93 3.95 -10.39
N TRP A 276 0.17 3.12 -11.11
CA TRP A 276 -0.43 1.91 -10.54
C TRP A 276 0.66 0.91 -10.09
N TYR A 277 1.79 0.87 -10.79
CA TYR A 277 2.92 0.01 -10.41
C TYR A 277 3.54 0.46 -9.08
N TYR A 278 3.54 1.76 -8.79
CA TYR A 278 3.98 2.26 -7.48
C TYR A 278 3.05 1.79 -6.35
N PHE A 279 1.73 1.96 -6.50
CA PHE A 279 0.76 1.55 -5.49
C PHE A 279 0.73 0.04 -5.30
N GLY A 280 0.71 -0.71 -6.41
CA GLY A 280 0.67 -2.17 -6.38
C GLY A 280 2.00 -2.83 -6.03
N GLY A 281 3.13 -2.20 -6.35
CA GLY A 281 4.48 -2.68 -6.04
C GLY A 281 4.99 -2.02 -4.77
N ASN A 282 5.86 -1.01 -4.90
CA ASN A 282 6.62 -0.42 -3.79
C ASN A 282 5.79 -0.08 -2.55
N PHE A 283 4.62 0.56 -2.71
CA PHE A 283 3.83 0.99 -1.56
C PHE A 283 3.14 -0.18 -0.86
N PHE A 284 2.50 -1.06 -1.61
CA PHE A 284 1.91 -2.28 -1.07
C PHE A 284 2.96 -3.19 -0.41
N GLN A 285 4.14 -3.36 -1.04
CA GLN A 285 5.25 -4.12 -0.48
C GLN A 285 5.75 -3.53 0.84
N ALA A 286 5.86 -2.20 0.95
CA ALA A 286 6.22 -1.54 2.20
C ALA A 286 5.19 -1.82 3.32
N ILE A 287 3.90 -1.83 2.98
CA ILE A 287 2.83 -2.18 3.92
C ILE A 287 2.92 -3.64 4.35
N VAL A 288 3.13 -4.58 3.42
CA VAL A 288 3.31 -6.01 3.72
C VAL A 288 4.45 -6.22 4.71
N LYS A 289 5.63 -5.62 4.45
CA LYS A 289 6.80 -5.71 5.33
C LYS A 289 6.49 -5.27 6.76
N VAL A 290 5.75 -4.18 6.95
CA VAL A 290 5.42 -3.69 8.30
C VAL A 290 4.34 -4.52 8.97
N LEU A 291 3.30 -4.92 8.24
CA LEU A 291 2.18 -5.68 8.81
C LEU A 291 2.58 -7.11 9.21
N LEU A 292 3.63 -7.68 8.63
CA LEU A 292 4.14 -9.00 9.04
C LEU A 292 4.93 -8.97 10.36
N LYS A 293 5.28 -7.80 10.90
CA LYS A 293 6.08 -7.69 12.15
C LYS A 293 5.28 -7.90 13.43
N ASP A 294 3.97 -8.11 13.35
CA ASP A 294 3.08 -8.28 14.49
C ASP A 294 1.87 -9.13 14.12
N ARG A 295 1.38 -9.93 15.08
CA ARG A 295 0.35 -10.95 14.84
C ARG A 295 -1.01 -10.36 14.48
N ASP A 296 -1.46 -9.32 15.18
CA ASP A 296 -2.77 -8.72 14.89
C ASP A 296 -2.75 -8.04 13.51
N SER A 297 -1.59 -7.50 13.16
CA SER A 297 -1.34 -6.85 11.87
C SER A 297 -1.28 -7.85 10.71
N SER A 298 -0.72 -9.05 10.90
CA SER A 298 -0.69 -10.09 9.88
C SER A 298 -2.09 -10.63 9.58
N TYR A 299 -2.92 -10.85 10.59
CA TYR A 299 -4.32 -11.21 10.39
C TYR A 299 -5.06 -10.17 9.53
N GLN A 300 -4.87 -8.87 9.80
CA GLN A 300 -5.47 -7.78 9.03
C GLN A 300 -4.99 -7.76 7.57
N LEU A 301 -3.69 -8.03 7.35
CA LEU A 301 -3.12 -8.14 6.01
C LEU A 301 -3.81 -9.25 5.20
N PHE A 302 -3.85 -10.47 5.74
CA PHE A 302 -4.41 -11.61 5.03
C PHE A 302 -5.93 -11.51 4.86
N SER A 303 -6.66 -11.08 5.89
CA SER A 303 -8.12 -10.91 5.80
C SER A 303 -8.51 -9.86 4.76
N SER A 304 -7.85 -8.71 4.74
CA SER A 304 -8.10 -7.65 3.75
C SER A 304 -7.69 -8.08 2.34
N PHE A 305 -6.52 -8.72 2.21
CA PHE A 305 -6.04 -9.16 0.90
C PHE A 305 -6.90 -10.28 0.33
N ARG A 306 -7.27 -11.26 1.15
CA ARG A 306 -8.21 -12.34 0.79
C ARG A 306 -9.54 -11.78 0.32
N LYS A 307 -10.14 -10.87 1.09
CA LYS A 307 -11.41 -10.23 0.71
C LYS A 307 -11.32 -9.55 -0.66
N HIS A 308 -10.23 -8.80 -0.91
CA HIS A 308 -10.03 -8.13 -2.21
C HIS A 308 -9.84 -9.12 -3.36
N VAL A 309 -9.12 -10.22 -3.14
CA VAL A 309 -8.96 -11.29 -4.14
C VAL A 309 -10.31 -11.93 -4.46
N GLU A 310 -11.10 -12.29 -3.45
CA GLU A 310 -12.44 -12.88 -3.64
C GLU A 310 -13.40 -11.94 -4.37
N GLU A 311 -13.41 -10.64 -4.03
CA GLU A 311 -14.18 -9.63 -4.73
C GLU A 311 -13.72 -9.46 -6.18
N SER A 312 -12.41 -9.52 -6.41
CA SER A 312 -11.83 -9.45 -7.75
C SER A 312 -12.16 -10.69 -8.59
N GLU A 313 -12.15 -11.89 -8.02
CA GLU A 313 -12.57 -13.11 -8.70
C GLU A 313 -14.05 -13.06 -9.06
N LYS A 314 -14.91 -12.62 -8.14
CA LYS A 314 -16.35 -12.41 -8.43
C LYS A 314 -16.58 -11.39 -9.54
N LYS A 315 -15.75 -10.35 -9.63
CA LYS A 315 -15.79 -9.39 -10.76
C LYS A 315 -15.35 -10.06 -12.05
N LEU A 316 -14.27 -10.82 -12.02
CA LEU A 316 -13.71 -11.52 -13.18
C LEU A 316 -14.71 -12.52 -13.79
N ASP A 317 -15.44 -13.26 -12.97
CA ASP A 317 -16.42 -14.23 -13.44
C ASP A 317 -17.66 -13.58 -14.09
N LYS A 318 -17.91 -12.30 -13.82
CA LYS A 318 -18.99 -11.51 -14.46
C LYS A 318 -18.59 -10.90 -15.81
N ILE A 319 -17.31 -10.96 -16.20
CA ILE A 319 -16.84 -10.38 -17.46
C ILE A 319 -17.11 -11.39 -18.59
N GLU A 320 -18.03 -11.04 -19.50
CA GLU A 320 -18.38 -11.87 -20.66
C GLU A 320 -17.33 -11.80 -21.78
N ALA A 321 -16.75 -10.62 -22.01
CA ALA A 321 -15.81 -10.41 -23.10
C ALA A 321 -14.44 -11.03 -22.79
N GLU A 322 -14.06 -12.08 -23.53
CA GLU A 322 -12.84 -12.86 -23.27
C GLU A 322 -11.57 -12.00 -23.18
N LYS A 323 -11.41 -11.01 -24.06
CA LYS A 323 -10.25 -10.10 -24.04
C LYS A 323 -10.20 -9.20 -22.79
N GLU A 324 -11.36 -8.82 -22.26
CA GLU A 324 -11.44 -8.04 -21.02
C GLU A 324 -11.21 -8.92 -19.80
N LYS A 325 -11.72 -10.16 -19.86
CA LYS A 325 -11.49 -11.20 -18.85
C LYS A 325 -10.01 -11.53 -18.72
N GLU A 326 -9.30 -11.72 -19.83
CA GLU A 326 -7.84 -11.93 -19.86
C GLU A 326 -7.08 -10.76 -19.22
N LYS A 327 -7.41 -9.52 -19.61
CA LYS A 327 -6.81 -8.32 -19.02
C LYS A 327 -7.03 -8.23 -17.52
N TYR A 328 -8.24 -8.51 -17.06
CA TYR A 328 -8.57 -8.48 -15.64
C TYR A 328 -7.92 -9.65 -14.88
N CYS A 329 -7.77 -10.82 -15.51
CA CYS A 329 -6.98 -11.92 -14.98
C CYS A 329 -5.51 -11.50 -14.73
N HIS A 330 -4.90 -10.75 -15.65
CA HIS A 330 -3.58 -10.17 -15.45
C HIS A 330 -3.54 -9.15 -14.29
N TYR A 331 -4.61 -8.39 -14.07
CA TYR A 331 -4.71 -7.52 -12.88
C TYR A 331 -4.67 -8.34 -11.59
N VAL A 332 -5.47 -9.41 -11.50
CA VAL A 332 -5.47 -10.31 -10.33
C VAL A 332 -4.10 -10.95 -10.13
N ALA A 333 -3.49 -11.49 -11.18
CA ALA A 333 -2.13 -12.04 -11.12
C ALA A 333 -1.12 -11.01 -10.61
N SER A 334 -1.21 -9.75 -11.07
CA SER A 334 -0.31 -8.68 -10.62
C SER A 334 -0.42 -8.35 -9.13
N LEU A 335 -1.51 -8.71 -8.45
CA LEU A 335 -1.62 -8.60 -6.99
C LEU A 335 -0.67 -9.59 -6.31
N PHE A 336 -0.71 -10.86 -6.74
CA PHE A 336 0.16 -11.91 -6.23
C PHE A 336 1.62 -11.68 -6.59
N SER A 337 1.93 -11.25 -7.83
CA SER A 337 3.31 -10.93 -8.22
C SER A 337 3.93 -9.79 -7.41
N SER A 338 3.11 -8.95 -6.79
CA SER A 338 3.62 -7.89 -5.89
C SER A 338 3.69 -8.36 -4.44
N PHE A 339 2.72 -9.17 -4.00
CA PHE A 339 2.60 -9.71 -2.64
C PHE A 339 3.62 -10.81 -2.35
N CYS A 340 3.58 -11.89 -3.15
CA CYS A 340 4.25 -13.16 -2.87
C CYS A 340 5.77 -13.02 -2.67
N PRO A 341 6.53 -12.36 -3.57
CA PRO A 341 7.97 -12.23 -3.36
C PRO A 341 8.32 -11.53 -2.05
N THR A 342 7.61 -10.43 -1.72
CA THR A 342 7.83 -9.71 -0.46
C THR A 342 7.38 -10.50 0.75
N PHE A 343 6.28 -11.25 0.66
CA PHE A 343 5.86 -12.12 1.75
C PHE A 343 6.87 -13.24 1.99
N PHE A 344 7.34 -13.90 0.94
CA PHE A 344 8.35 -14.97 1.04
C PHE A 344 9.67 -14.45 1.59
N ASP A 345 10.09 -13.24 1.20
CA ASP A 345 11.30 -12.59 1.69
C ASP A 345 11.27 -12.22 3.19
N GLU A 346 10.07 -12.06 3.77
CA GLU A 346 9.90 -11.51 5.12
C GLU A 346 9.37 -12.52 6.14
N ILE A 347 8.71 -13.60 5.70
CA ILE A 347 7.99 -14.51 6.60
C ILE A 347 8.91 -15.25 7.58
N ASP A 348 10.12 -15.64 7.17
CA ASP A 348 11.06 -16.31 8.08
C ASP A 348 11.48 -15.40 9.26
N ASN A 349 11.54 -14.09 9.01
CA ASN A 349 11.89 -13.07 10.01
C ASN A 349 10.69 -12.56 10.82
N ALA A 350 9.47 -12.97 10.47
CA ALA A 350 8.27 -12.54 11.17
C ALA A 350 8.22 -13.17 12.57
N PRO A 351 8.00 -12.39 13.66
CA PRO A 351 7.94 -12.93 15.02
C PRO A 351 6.88 -14.01 15.23
N SER A 352 5.85 -14.01 14.40
CA SER A 352 4.71 -14.91 14.45
C SER A 352 4.62 -15.82 13.21
N ASN A 353 5.74 -16.15 12.57
CA ASN A 353 5.78 -16.95 11.33
C ASN A 353 4.91 -18.22 11.36
N HIS A 354 4.98 -19.01 12.43
CA HIS A 354 4.19 -20.23 12.62
C HIS A 354 2.69 -19.93 12.68
N SER A 355 2.29 -18.94 13.48
CA SER A 355 0.88 -18.51 13.57
C SER A 355 0.39 -17.94 12.25
N ILE A 356 1.24 -17.23 11.50
CA ILE A 356 0.87 -16.72 10.18
C ILE A 356 0.56 -17.88 9.24
N TRP A 357 1.41 -18.90 9.17
CA TRP A 357 1.14 -20.06 8.30
C TRP A 357 -0.07 -20.88 8.74
N GLN A 358 -0.31 -21.00 10.04
CA GLN A 358 -1.37 -21.84 10.58
C GLN A 358 -2.74 -21.14 10.57
N ASP A 359 -2.79 -19.91 11.05
CA ASP A 359 -4.03 -19.20 11.41
C ASP A 359 -4.39 -18.12 10.36
N ASP A 360 -3.40 -17.38 9.82
CA ASP A 360 -3.67 -16.19 9.00
C ASP A 360 -3.63 -16.47 7.49
N PHE A 361 -2.65 -17.26 7.02
CA PHE A 361 -2.45 -17.57 5.61
C PHE A 361 -3.62 -18.43 5.10
N PRO A 362 -4.40 -17.96 4.11
CA PRO A 362 -5.63 -18.64 3.69
C PRO A 362 -5.39 -20.09 3.29
N ALA A 363 -6.15 -21.00 3.90
CA ALA A 363 -6.00 -22.43 3.66
C ALA A 363 -6.24 -22.79 2.18
N GLU A 364 -7.12 -22.07 1.49
CA GLU A 364 -7.40 -22.24 0.06
C GLU A 364 -6.26 -21.78 -0.88
N TRP A 365 -5.29 -21.01 -0.36
CA TRP A 365 -4.12 -20.54 -1.12
C TRP A 365 -2.95 -21.52 -1.02
N LYS A 366 -2.96 -22.41 -0.02
CA LYS A 366 -1.98 -23.49 0.10
C LYS A 366 -2.11 -24.45 -1.09
N ILE A 367 -0.99 -25.04 -1.50
CA ILE A 367 -0.94 -25.98 -2.62
C ILE A 367 -1.25 -27.36 -2.08
N SER A 368 -2.47 -27.81 -2.36
CA SER A 368 -2.98 -29.13 -1.96
C SER A 368 -3.89 -29.68 -3.05
N MET A 369 -4.19 -30.97 -2.98
CA MET A 369 -5.11 -31.60 -3.92
C MET A 369 -6.55 -31.05 -3.83
N THR A 370 -6.97 -30.56 -2.66
CA THR A 370 -8.29 -29.93 -2.49
C THR A 370 -8.39 -28.57 -3.17
N ASN A 371 -7.26 -27.86 -3.30
CA ASN A 371 -7.21 -26.49 -3.80
C ASN A 371 -6.78 -26.38 -5.26
N ILE A 372 -6.65 -27.50 -5.97
CA ILE A 372 -6.16 -27.57 -7.35
C ILE A 372 -6.89 -26.66 -8.36
N LYS A 373 -8.20 -26.44 -8.16
CA LYS A 373 -9.03 -25.57 -9.01
C LYS A 373 -9.03 -24.12 -8.54
N ASN A 374 -8.45 -23.83 -7.37
CA ASN A 374 -8.40 -22.49 -6.81
C ASN A 374 -7.37 -21.66 -7.59
N ARG A 375 -7.79 -20.52 -8.13
CA ARG A 375 -6.93 -19.65 -8.94
C ARG A 375 -5.83 -19.00 -8.09
N ALA A 376 -6.14 -18.57 -6.86
CA ALA A 376 -5.16 -18.01 -5.95
C ALA A 376 -4.06 -19.02 -5.59
N SER A 377 -4.40 -20.29 -5.33
CA SER A 377 -3.42 -21.38 -5.15
C SER A 377 -2.47 -21.49 -6.35
N ASN A 378 -3.02 -21.51 -7.58
CA ASN A 378 -2.20 -21.53 -8.80
C ASN A 378 -1.29 -20.30 -8.95
N LEU A 379 -1.78 -19.10 -8.59
CA LEU A 379 -0.98 -17.87 -8.63
C LEU A 379 0.13 -17.86 -7.58
N VAL A 380 -0.14 -18.35 -6.37
CA VAL A 380 0.86 -18.52 -5.31
C VAL A 380 1.96 -19.48 -5.77
N LEU A 381 1.58 -20.60 -6.41
CA LEU A 381 2.56 -21.55 -6.95
C LEU A 381 3.43 -20.93 -8.05
N ASP A 382 2.82 -20.23 -9.01
CA ASP A 382 3.56 -19.57 -10.11
C ASP A 382 4.58 -18.55 -9.57
N GLU A 383 4.17 -17.72 -8.60
CA GLU A 383 5.09 -16.77 -7.96
C GLU A 383 6.15 -17.45 -7.09
N PHE A 384 5.82 -18.54 -6.40
CA PHE A 384 6.79 -19.35 -5.66
C PHE A 384 7.86 -19.94 -6.60
N LEU A 385 7.48 -20.48 -7.76
CA LEU A 385 8.43 -21.05 -8.73
C LEU A 385 9.38 -19.98 -9.28
N LYS A 386 8.87 -18.79 -9.59
CA LYS A 386 9.70 -17.65 -10.03
C LYS A 386 10.67 -17.22 -8.93
N TRP A 387 10.19 -17.11 -7.69
CA TRP A 387 10.98 -16.68 -6.55
C TRP A 387 12.07 -17.70 -6.17
N SER A 388 11.74 -18.99 -6.16
CA SER A 388 12.64 -20.08 -5.75
C SER A 388 13.71 -20.43 -6.79
N GLN A 389 13.51 -20.10 -8.08
CA GLN A 389 14.40 -20.47 -9.18
C GLN A 389 15.89 -20.16 -8.91
N ASN A 390 16.19 -19.00 -8.32
CA ASN A 390 17.56 -18.55 -8.06
C ASN A 390 18.09 -18.92 -6.66
N ARG A 391 17.26 -19.55 -5.82
CA ARG A 391 17.52 -19.91 -4.42
C ARG A 391 17.74 -21.41 -4.23
N ILE A 392 17.18 -22.23 -5.12
CA ILE A 392 17.24 -23.70 -5.04
C ILE A 392 18.66 -24.25 -5.04
N PHE A 393 19.58 -23.64 -5.80
CA PHE A 393 20.95 -24.13 -5.96
C PHE A 393 21.95 -23.33 -5.13
N LYS A 394 22.95 -24.03 -4.57
CA LYS A 394 24.04 -23.37 -3.84
C LYS A 394 24.84 -22.47 -4.79
N LYS A 395 25.01 -21.19 -4.42
CA LYS A 395 25.96 -20.31 -5.10
C LYS A 395 27.35 -20.56 -4.52
N GLY A 396 28.36 -20.64 -5.38
CA GLY A 396 29.75 -20.91 -4.98
C GLY A 396 30.18 -19.98 -3.84
N ASN A 397 30.67 -20.58 -2.75
CA ASN A 397 31.11 -19.97 -1.48
C ASN A 397 30.06 -19.77 -0.37
N ILE A 398 28.79 -20.17 -0.54
CA ILE A 398 27.80 -20.12 0.54
C ILE A 398 27.72 -21.49 1.23
N SER A 399 28.18 -21.56 2.48
CA SER A 399 28.05 -22.76 3.33
C SER A 399 26.64 -22.96 3.88
N ASP A 400 25.86 -21.88 3.93
CA ASP A 400 24.65 -21.81 4.75
C ASP A 400 23.42 -22.22 3.93
N PHE A 401 22.61 -23.10 4.51
CA PHE A 401 21.31 -23.48 3.96
C PHE A 401 20.35 -22.29 3.94
N ASP A 402 19.61 -22.14 2.85
CA ASP A 402 18.51 -21.21 2.67
C ASP A 402 17.30 -21.69 3.50
N LYS A 403 17.31 -21.32 4.79
CA LYS A 403 16.24 -21.62 5.76
C LYS A 403 14.92 -20.98 5.35
N GLU A 404 14.98 -19.80 4.74
CA GLU A 404 13.83 -19.04 4.27
C GLU A 404 13.10 -19.81 3.16
N LEU A 405 13.82 -20.36 2.18
CA LEU A 405 13.25 -21.24 1.16
C LEU A 405 12.59 -22.48 1.78
N THR A 406 13.24 -23.11 2.77
CA THR A 406 12.66 -24.24 3.50
C THR A 406 11.34 -23.86 4.18
N GLU A 407 11.30 -22.75 4.91
CA GLU A 407 10.13 -22.29 5.65
C GLU A 407 8.96 -21.97 4.71
N VAL A 408 9.23 -21.27 3.61
CA VAL A 408 8.24 -20.93 2.59
C VAL A 408 7.65 -22.20 1.95
N ILE A 409 8.47 -23.21 1.63
CA ILE A 409 7.98 -24.47 1.09
C ILE A 409 7.05 -25.17 2.08
N ASN A 410 7.47 -25.28 3.35
CA ASN A 410 6.67 -25.94 4.39
C ASN A 410 5.32 -25.25 4.60
N GLY A 411 5.28 -23.92 4.52
CA GLY A 411 4.07 -23.13 4.68
C GLY A 411 3.09 -23.27 3.51
N ILE A 412 3.60 -23.21 2.28
CA ILE A 412 2.79 -23.25 1.05
C ILE A 412 2.35 -24.69 0.71
N LEU A 413 3.20 -25.69 0.99
CA LEU A 413 3.00 -27.10 0.66
C LEU A 413 3.07 -27.97 1.92
N PRO A 414 2.11 -27.86 2.86
CA PRO A 414 2.21 -28.50 4.18
C PRO A 414 2.19 -30.04 4.16
N ASN A 415 1.71 -30.65 3.07
CA ASN A 415 1.48 -32.09 2.97
C ASN A 415 2.42 -32.82 2.00
N VAL A 416 3.45 -32.16 1.44
CA VAL A 416 4.36 -32.83 0.52
C VAL A 416 5.42 -33.65 1.26
N ASP A 417 5.86 -34.72 0.60
CA ASP A 417 7.04 -35.48 0.97
C ASP A 417 8.28 -34.63 0.64
N GLY A 418 9.00 -34.23 1.68
CA GLY A 418 10.11 -33.30 1.56
C GLY A 418 11.22 -33.78 0.61
N PRO A 419 11.73 -35.01 0.75
CA PRO A 419 12.72 -35.56 -0.17
C PRO A 419 12.27 -35.59 -1.64
N LEU A 420 11.07 -36.11 -1.93
CA LEU A 420 10.55 -36.20 -3.30
C LEU A 420 10.29 -34.82 -3.91
N PHE A 421 9.72 -33.88 -3.13
CA PHE A 421 9.46 -32.54 -3.65
C PHE A 421 10.74 -31.73 -3.86
N THR A 422 11.75 -31.91 -2.99
CA THR A 422 13.10 -31.34 -3.20
C THR A 422 13.69 -31.86 -4.51
N ALA A 423 13.63 -33.19 -4.71
CA ALA A 423 14.09 -33.83 -5.92
C ALA A 423 13.37 -33.28 -7.17
N PHE A 424 12.04 -33.10 -7.08
CA PHE A 424 11.24 -32.51 -8.13
C PHE A 424 11.70 -31.08 -8.47
N LEU A 425 11.81 -30.18 -7.48
CA LEU A 425 12.22 -28.79 -7.72
C LEU A 425 13.61 -28.70 -8.34
N MET A 426 14.56 -29.52 -7.89
CA MET A 426 15.89 -29.59 -8.48
C MET A 426 15.83 -29.97 -9.96
N LEU A 427 15.06 -31.00 -10.33
CA LEU A 427 14.91 -31.43 -11.73
C LEU A 427 14.14 -30.40 -12.57
N TYR A 428 13.11 -29.79 -12.00
CA TYR A 428 12.28 -28.80 -12.68
C TYR A 428 13.09 -27.56 -13.09
N HIS A 429 13.95 -27.06 -12.20
CA HIS A 429 14.74 -25.84 -12.47
C HIS A 429 16.09 -26.09 -13.17
N SER A 430 16.71 -27.26 -13.00
CA SER A 430 17.96 -27.60 -13.71
C SER A 430 17.72 -27.99 -15.17
N GLY A 431 16.60 -28.64 -15.46
CA GLY A 431 16.33 -29.24 -16.78
C GLY A 431 17.14 -30.50 -17.09
N ALA A 432 18.17 -30.84 -16.30
CA ALA A 432 19.04 -31.99 -16.49
C ALA A 432 19.53 -32.55 -15.14
N ILE A 433 19.65 -33.87 -15.02
CA ILE A 433 20.02 -34.54 -13.76
C ILE A 433 21.46 -34.20 -13.36
N LYS A 434 22.35 -34.17 -14.35
CA LYS A 434 23.75 -33.80 -14.17
C LYS A 434 23.90 -32.43 -13.49
N ASP A 435 23.25 -31.41 -14.07
CA ASP A 435 23.23 -30.05 -13.52
C ASP A 435 22.66 -29.99 -12.09
N ALA A 436 21.59 -30.74 -11.82
CA ALA A 436 20.97 -30.79 -10.50
C ALA A 436 21.93 -31.34 -9.44
N LEU A 437 22.66 -32.42 -9.76
CA LEU A 437 23.61 -33.07 -8.85
C LEU A 437 24.88 -32.25 -8.66
N GLU A 438 25.38 -31.60 -9.71
CA GLU A 438 26.59 -30.78 -9.65
C GLU A 438 26.39 -29.51 -8.82
N LYS A 439 25.23 -28.85 -8.95
CA LYS A 439 24.93 -27.59 -8.25
C LYS A 439 24.57 -27.77 -6.78
N GLU A 440 24.03 -28.95 -6.41
CA GLU A 440 23.47 -29.28 -5.09
C GLU A 440 22.36 -28.32 -4.61
N PRO A 441 21.36 -28.82 -3.85
CA PRO A 441 20.33 -27.93 -3.33
C PRO A 441 20.85 -27.12 -2.15
N ASN A 442 20.38 -25.87 -2.04
CA ASN A 442 20.68 -24.98 -0.94
C ASN A 442 19.66 -25.03 0.20
N PHE A 443 18.67 -25.93 0.15
CA PHE A 443 17.60 -26.02 1.14
C PHE A 443 17.35 -27.47 1.57
N CYS A 444 16.53 -27.65 2.60
CA CYS A 444 16.09 -28.96 3.08
C CYS A 444 14.62 -28.90 3.47
N ILE A 445 13.75 -29.72 2.90
CA ILE A 445 12.36 -29.80 3.32
C ILE A 445 12.28 -30.80 4.47
N SER A 446 11.78 -30.36 5.63
CA SER A 446 11.55 -31.27 6.75
C SER A 446 10.35 -32.14 6.44
N SER A 447 10.55 -33.45 6.28
CA SER A 447 9.45 -34.44 6.20
C SER A 447 8.64 -34.51 7.50
N ASN A 448 9.12 -33.88 8.57
CA ASN A 448 8.47 -33.82 9.85
C ASN A 448 7.72 -32.49 10.04
N SER A 449 6.52 -32.39 9.44
CA SER A 449 5.44 -31.68 10.13
C SER A 449 5.10 -32.50 11.38
N VAL A 450 5.90 -32.31 12.44
CA VAL A 450 5.49 -32.70 13.79
C VAL A 450 4.30 -31.81 14.10
N VAL A 451 3.11 -32.33 13.80
CA VAL A 451 1.88 -31.87 14.42
C VAL A 451 2.15 -31.94 15.92
N SER A 452 2.17 -30.79 16.58
CA SER A 452 2.20 -30.72 18.04
C SER A 452 0.89 -31.32 18.56
N TRP A 453 0.89 -32.61 18.87
CA TRP A 453 -0.24 -33.23 19.54
C TRP A 453 -0.16 -32.89 21.03
N SER A 454 -0.79 -31.78 21.41
CA SER A 454 -1.29 -31.59 22.77
C SER A 454 -2.70 -32.19 22.83
N SER A 455 -2.81 -33.51 22.98
CA SER A 455 -4.06 -34.14 23.39
C SER A 455 -3.83 -34.98 24.62
N SER A 456 -4.35 -34.43 25.72
CA SER A 456 -4.53 -35.03 27.03
C SER A 456 -5.38 -36.31 26.96
N VAL A 457 -4.74 -37.47 26.81
CA VAL A 457 -5.29 -38.76 27.26
C VAL A 457 -4.09 -39.63 27.65
N GLU A 458 -4.12 -40.18 28.86
CA GLU A 458 -3.15 -41.16 29.36
C GLU A 458 -3.31 -42.49 28.59
N GLU A 459 -2.89 -42.53 27.32
CA GLU A 459 -2.63 -43.80 26.63
C GLU A 459 -1.31 -44.38 27.14
N SER A 460 -1.30 -45.69 27.41
CA SER A 460 -0.12 -46.39 27.91
C SER A 460 1.04 -46.29 26.90
N LYS A 461 2.25 -46.02 27.40
CA LYS A 461 3.47 -45.85 26.57
C LYS A 461 3.73 -47.01 25.61
N GLU A 462 3.19 -48.20 25.88
CA GLU A 462 3.41 -49.41 25.10
C GLU A 462 2.46 -49.54 23.89
N SER A 463 1.24 -48.98 23.93
CA SER A 463 0.35 -48.92 22.76
C SER A 463 0.79 -47.81 21.79
N MET A 464 1.25 -46.67 22.31
CA MET A 464 1.82 -45.60 21.51
C MET A 464 3.08 -46.05 20.74
N ASN A 465 3.97 -46.82 21.37
CA ASN A 465 5.22 -47.27 20.72
C ASN A 465 5.03 -48.22 19.53
N LYS A 466 3.92 -48.97 19.45
CA LYS A 466 3.60 -49.83 18.29
C LYS A 466 2.78 -49.12 17.22
N ARG A 467 1.86 -48.24 17.62
CA ARG A 467 0.97 -47.51 16.69
C ARG A 467 1.69 -46.35 15.98
N PHE A 468 2.67 -45.75 16.65
CA PHE A 468 3.40 -44.60 16.12
C PHE A 468 4.20 -44.91 14.83
N PRO A 469 4.99 -46.00 14.74
CA PRO A 469 5.67 -46.36 13.49
C PRO A 469 4.71 -46.64 12.32
N GLU A 470 3.57 -47.28 12.57
CA GLU A 470 2.55 -47.56 11.55
C GLU A 470 1.87 -46.27 11.07
N MET A 471 1.54 -45.35 11.98
CA MET A 471 0.99 -44.03 11.64
C MET A 471 1.99 -43.15 10.89
N MET A 472 3.28 -43.21 11.25
CA MET A 472 4.32 -42.47 10.54
C MET A 472 4.50 -43.02 9.12
N LYS A 473 4.49 -44.34 8.94
CA LYS A 473 4.52 -44.98 7.61
C LYS A 473 3.30 -44.65 6.77
N SER A 474 2.09 -44.68 7.34
CA SER A 474 0.87 -44.33 6.59
C SER A 474 0.84 -42.86 6.21
N LYS A 475 1.31 -41.96 7.09
CA LYS A 475 1.48 -40.54 6.78
C LYS A 475 2.51 -40.34 5.66
N GLU A 476 3.66 -41.00 5.74
CA GLU A 476 4.69 -40.93 4.69
C GLU A 476 4.14 -41.38 3.33
N ILE A 477 3.43 -42.52 3.27
CA ILE A 477 2.80 -43.00 2.03
C ILE A 477 1.79 -41.98 1.51
N SER A 478 0.94 -41.43 2.38
CA SER A 478 -0.04 -40.41 2.01
C SER A 478 0.62 -39.13 1.47
N GLN A 479 1.73 -38.69 2.08
CA GLN A 479 2.48 -37.51 1.63
C GLN A 479 3.15 -37.76 0.27
N LYS A 480 3.73 -38.95 0.06
CA LYS A 480 4.30 -39.34 -1.24
C LYS A 480 3.22 -39.35 -2.32
N GLU A 481 2.08 -39.98 -2.06
CA GLU A 481 0.96 -40.00 -3.00
C GLU A 481 0.45 -38.58 -3.32
N GLU A 482 0.24 -37.75 -2.31
CA GLU A 482 -0.18 -36.35 -2.51
C GLU A 482 0.85 -35.56 -3.31
N THR A 483 2.14 -35.74 -3.03
CA THR A 483 3.25 -35.09 -3.78
C THR A 483 3.20 -35.44 -5.26
N ILE A 484 3.06 -36.72 -5.58
CA ILE A 484 2.97 -37.21 -6.96
C ILE A 484 1.73 -36.62 -7.65
N GLN A 485 0.58 -36.59 -6.98
CA GLN A 485 -0.63 -36.01 -7.55
C GLN A 485 -0.49 -34.49 -7.76
N ILE A 486 0.11 -33.75 -6.82
CA ILE A 486 0.40 -32.32 -6.97
C ILE A 486 1.28 -32.09 -8.20
N ILE A 487 2.39 -32.83 -8.33
CA ILE A 487 3.31 -32.73 -9.46
C ILE A 487 2.56 -32.99 -10.78
N LEU A 488 1.79 -34.08 -10.85
CA LEU A 488 1.05 -34.45 -12.07
C LEU A 488 0.01 -33.43 -12.50
N LYS A 489 -0.57 -32.71 -11.54
CA LYS A 489 -1.66 -31.80 -11.80
C LYS A 489 -1.19 -30.40 -12.13
N PHE A 490 -0.30 -29.84 -11.31
CA PHE A 490 0.19 -28.48 -11.51
C PHE A 490 1.29 -28.40 -12.58
N PHE A 491 1.97 -29.52 -12.87
CA PHE A 491 3.10 -29.56 -13.81
C PHE A 491 2.91 -30.58 -14.94
N SER A 492 1.65 -30.81 -15.34
CA SER A 492 1.31 -31.79 -16.39
C SER A 492 2.10 -31.62 -17.69
N SER A 493 2.42 -30.38 -18.08
CA SER A 493 3.23 -30.08 -19.27
C SER A 493 4.68 -30.60 -19.19
N TRP A 494 5.21 -30.83 -17.99
CA TRP A 494 6.56 -31.35 -17.78
C TRP A 494 6.64 -32.89 -17.89
N LEU A 495 5.49 -33.59 -17.85
CA LEU A 495 5.38 -35.02 -17.54
C LEU A 495 4.98 -35.87 -18.76
N MET A 496 5.70 -35.70 -19.87
CA MET A 496 5.56 -36.62 -21.01
C MET A 496 6.22 -37.95 -20.68
N LEU A 497 5.51 -39.08 -20.86
CA LEU A 497 5.98 -40.42 -20.52
C LEU A 497 7.38 -40.71 -21.09
N GLY A 498 7.62 -40.39 -22.37
CA GLY A 498 8.92 -40.57 -23.01
C GLY A 498 10.04 -39.74 -22.37
N LYS A 499 9.72 -38.57 -21.80
CA LYS A 499 10.68 -37.75 -21.05
C LYS A 499 11.00 -38.39 -19.70
N LEU A 500 10.00 -38.95 -19.01
CA LEU A 500 10.21 -39.66 -17.73
C LEU A 500 11.08 -40.91 -17.90
N TYR A 501 10.82 -41.72 -18.93
CA TYR A 501 11.67 -42.87 -19.26
C TYR A 501 13.11 -42.46 -19.60
N LYS A 502 13.28 -41.36 -20.34
CA LYS A 502 14.62 -40.79 -20.61
C LYS A 502 15.33 -40.33 -19.34
N LEU A 503 14.61 -39.68 -18.42
CA LEU A 503 15.18 -39.28 -17.13
C LEU A 503 15.58 -40.51 -16.32
N LYS A 504 14.76 -41.57 -16.29
CA LYS A 504 15.09 -42.83 -15.61
C LYS A 504 16.42 -43.41 -16.11
N THR A 505 16.57 -43.53 -17.43
CA THR A 505 17.81 -44.08 -18.02
C THR A 505 19.02 -43.18 -17.79
N GLU A 506 18.84 -41.86 -17.78
CA GLU A 506 19.90 -40.90 -17.46
C GLU A 506 20.35 -41.03 -15.99
N ILE A 507 19.42 -41.14 -15.02
CA ILE A 507 19.71 -41.34 -13.58
C ILE A 507 20.51 -42.62 -13.34
N GLU A 508 20.26 -43.66 -14.12
CA GLU A 508 20.90 -44.97 -14.00
C GLU A 508 22.21 -45.08 -14.81
N SER A 509 22.55 -44.06 -15.61
CA SER A 509 23.76 -44.05 -16.44
C SER A 509 25.04 -44.08 -15.59
N ASP A 510 26.10 -44.67 -16.15
CA ASP A 510 27.39 -44.75 -15.48
C ASP A 510 28.02 -43.37 -15.28
N GLU A 511 27.72 -42.40 -16.16
CA GLU A 511 28.14 -41.01 -15.99
C GLU A 511 27.57 -40.40 -14.71
N ILE A 512 26.27 -40.54 -14.47
CA ILE A 512 25.63 -40.01 -13.26
C ILE A 512 26.09 -40.75 -12.01
N LYS A 513 26.24 -42.08 -12.06
CA LYS A 513 26.80 -42.85 -10.95
C LYS A 513 28.19 -42.36 -10.57
N LYS A 514 29.06 -42.10 -11.55
CA LYS A 514 30.40 -41.56 -11.33
C LYS A 514 30.41 -40.18 -10.67
N ILE A 515 29.44 -39.31 -10.99
CA ILE A 515 29.28 -38.01 -10.31
C ILE A 515 28.93 -38.18 -8.82
N CYS A 516 28.26 -39.28 -8.48
CA CYS A 516 27.81 -39.59 -7.12
C CYS A 516 28.81 -40.42 -6.30
N GLU A 517 29.77 -41.10 -6.93
CA GLU A 517 30.71 -42.03 -6.28
C GLU A 517 31.42 -41.40 -5.05
N ASP A 518 31.83 -40.14 -5.17
CA ASP A 518 32.60 -39.44 -4.13
C ASP A 518 31.72 -38.66 -3.13
N SER A 519 30.39 -38.76 -3.20
CA SER A 519 29.49 -37.99 -2.33
C SER A 519 28.23 -38.76 -1.97
N GLU A 520 28.15 -39.22 -0.71
CA GLU A 520 26.96 -39.87 -0.14
C GLU A 520 25.70 -39.00 -0.30
N ARG A 521 25.87 -37.67 -0.24
CA ARG A 521 24.77 -36.72 -0.41
C ARG A 521 24.24 -36.74 -1.84
N LYS A 522 25.13 -36.72 -2.85
CA LYS A 522 24.73 -36.81 -4.26
C LYS A 522 24.08 -38.16 -4.58
N GLU A 523 24.62 -39.24 -4.01
CA GLU A 523 24.02 -40.57 -4.16
C GLU A 523 22.61 -40.64 -3.55
N ARG A 524 22.38 -39.98 -2.41
CA ARG A 524 21.04 -39.86 -1.82
C ARG A 524 20.07 -39.12 -2.74
N TYR A 525 20.49 -37.99 -3.34
CA TYR A 525 19.65 -37.28 -4.31
C TYR A 525 19.38 -38.10 -5.56
N ARG A 526 20.37 -38.83 -6.08
CA ARG A 526 20.19 -39.75 -7.22
C ARG A 526 19.09 -40.78 -6.93
N LYS A 527 19.09 -41.37 -5.72
CA LYS A 527 18.04 -42.31 -5.30
C LYS A 527 16.67 -41.66 -5.20
N HIS A 528 16.57 -40.45 -4.66
CA HIS A 528 15.30 -39.72 -4.61
C HIS A 528 14.80 -39.30 -6.00
N PHE A 529 15.69 -38.94 -6.93
CA PHE A 529 15.31 -38.72 -8.34
C PHE A 529 14.74 -39.99 -8.96
N LEU A 530 15.39 -41.14 -8.74
CA LEU A 530 14.92 -42.42 -9.27
C LEU A 530 13.53 -42.76 -8.71
N GLU A 531 13.37 -42.71 -7.38
CA GLU A 531 12.09 -42.98 -6.71
C GLU A 531 10.98 -42.06 -7.23
N LEU A 532 11.25 -40.75 -7.34
CA LEU A 532 10.30 -39.78 -7.90
C LEU A 532 9.88 -40.14 -9.32
N VAL A 533 10.84 -40.42 -10.21
CA VAL A 533 10.56 -40.73 -11.62
C VAL A 533 9.77 -42.03 -11.76
N GLU A 534 10.10 -43.06 -10.98
CA GLU A 534 9.37 -44.33 -10.99
C GLU A 534 7.92 -44.16 -10.54
N LEU A 535 7.69 -43.42 -9.45
CA LEU A 535 6.33 -43.12 -8.97
C LEU A 535 5.53 -42.30 -9.99
N LEU A 536 6.16 -41.34 -10.68
CA LEU A 536 5.52 -40.57 -11.74
C LEU A 536 5.16 -41.44 -12.95
N ILE A 537 6.05 -42.33 -13.39
CA ILE A 537 5.76 -43.27 -14.49
C ILE A 537 4.56 -44.15 -14.14
N LEU A 538 4.59 -44.80 -12.98
CA LEU A 538 3.51 -45.68 -12.51
C LEU A 538 2.15 -44.97 -12.50
N GLU A 539 2.11 -43.72 -12.05
CA GLU A 539 0.86 -42.97 -11.94
C GLU A 539 0.36 -42.44 -13.30
N VAL A 540 1.25 -42.10 -14.23
CA VAL A 540 0.87 -41.72 -15.60
C VAL A 540 0.35 -42.93 -16.38
N GLU A 541 0.97 -44.11 -16.22
CA GLU A 541 0.52 -45.36 -16.85
C GLU A 541 -0.88 -45.77 -16.35
N LYS A 542 -1.11 -45.73 -15.03
CA LYS A 542 -2.44 -45.95 -14.44
C LYS A 542 -3.51 -45.01 -15.00
N LYS A 543 -3.16 -43.77 -15.36
CA LYS A 543 -4.10 -42.81 -15.95
C LYS A 543 -4.41 -43.16 -17.41
N HIS A 544 -3.41 -43.64 -18.16
CA HIS A 544 -3.60 -44.10 -19.55
C HIS A 544 -4.43 -45.38 -19.65
N GLU A 545 -4.30 -46.32 -18.71
CA GLU A 545 -5.12 -47.54 -18.71
C GLU A 545 -6.60 -47.27 -18.42
N LYS A 546 -6.91 -46.15 -17.75
CA LYS A 546 -8.27 -45.75 -17.37
C LYS A 546 -8.96 -44.83 -18.38
N SER A 547 -8.21 -44.25 -19.33
CA SER A 547 -8.71 -43.37 -20.40
C SER A 547 -8.94 -44.15 -21.68
#